data_AF-A0A661UPA2-F1
#
_entry.id   AF-A0A661UPA2-F1
#
_cell.length_a   1.000
_cell.length_b   1.000
_cell.length_c   1.000
_cell.angle_alpha   90.00
_cell.angle_beta   90.00
_cell.angle_gamma   90.00
#
_symmetry.space_group_name_H-M   'P 1'
#
loop_
_entity.id
_entity.type
_entity.pdbx_description
1 polymer ?
#
loop_
_entity_poly.entity_id
_entity_poly.type
_entity_poly.pdbx_seq_one_letter_code
_entity_poly.pdbx_strand_id
1 'polypeptide(L)'
;AGGLGAIFAGWASDHIFKHRRAPIAFIMLLLLAASCYLYRIVPGANWILSLVILLFIGFFTFGPHVLLVAALPADLGTRKAASSVTGFIDAMGYVGAALTGVGTGYLIDNFSWDAAFYFWIFGAVFAAIMILFVWKVELKRT
;
A
#
# COMPACT_ATOMS: atom_id res chain seq x y z
N ALA A 1 -3.29 5.09 -13.48
CA ALA A 1 -3.07 5.68 -12.14
C ALA A 1 -1.94 4.98 -11.38
N GLY A 2 -2.01 3.67 -11.15
CA GLY A 2 -1.00 2.93 -10.36
C GLY A 2 0.44 3.04 -10.86
N GLY A 3 0.67 2.97 -12.17
CA GLY A 3 2.02 3.15 -12.74
C GLY A 3 2.63 4.53 -12.46
N LEU A 4 1.82 5.60 -12.48
CA LEU A 4 2.27 6.94 -12.09
C LEU A 4 2.58 7.01 -10.58
N GLY A 5 1.80 6.29 -9.77
CA GLY A 5 2.06 6.13 -8.33
C GLY A 5 3.39 5.45 -8.02
N ALA A 6 3.74 4.41 -8.77
CA ALA A 6 5.03 3.75 -8.65
C ALA A 6 6.21 4.67 -9.00
N ILE A 7 6.09 5.40 -10.12
CA ILE A 7 7.13 6.35 -10.56
C ILE A 7 7.30 7.47 -9.54
N PHE A 8 6.19 8.04 -9.06
CA PHE A 8 6.24 9.09 -8.04
C PHE A 8 6.78 8.59 -6.71
N ALA A 9 6.41 7.38 -6.27
CA ALA A 9 6.93 6.78 -5.05
C ALA A 9 8.45 6.59 -5.10
N GLY A 10 8.97 6.13 -6.25
CA GLY A 10 10.41 6.02 -6.49
C GLY A 10 11.10 7.39 -6.48
N TRP A 11 10.58 8.35 -7.23
CA TRP A 11 11.13 9.72 -7.26
C TRP A 11 11.10 10.40 -5.89
N ALA A 12 10.00 10.29 -5.15
CA ALA A 12 9.87 10.84 -3.80
C ALA A 12 10.85 10.18 -2.83
N SER A 13 11.11 8.88 -2.98
CA SER A 13 12.10 8.12 -2.19
C SER A 13 13.51 8.64 -2.39
N ASP A 14 13.87 8.86 -3.64
CA ASP A 14 15.23 9.22 -3.97
C ASP A 14 15.49 10.71 -3.68
N HIS A 15 14.49 11.59 -3.85
CA HIS A 15 14.69 13.03 -3.75
C HIS A 15 14.32 13.65 -2.40
N ILE A 16 13.24 13.19 -1.75
CA ILE A 16 12.72 13.81 -0.50
C ILE A 16 13.30 13.12 0.74
N PHE A 17 13.44 11.79 0.71
CA PHE A 17 13.79 10.99 1.90
C PHE A 17 15.21 10.42 1.89
N LYS A 18 16.09 10.92 1.01
CA LYS A 18 17.50 10.51 0.93
C LYS A 18 17.66 8.98 0.83
N HIS A 19 16.94 8.35 -0.10
CA HIS A 19 16.90 6.89 -0.34
C HIS A 19 16.22 6.04 0.75
N ARG A 20 15.54 6.64 1.74
CA ARG A 20 14.81 5.87 2.75
C ARG A 20 13.43 5.47 2.24
N ARG A 21 13.21 4.16 2.10
CA ARG A 21 12.03 3.61 1.42
C ARG A 21 10.85 3.39 2.37
N ALA A 22 11.13 2.98 3.61
CA ALA A 22 10.11 2.76 4.63
C ALA A 22 9.26 4.01 5.02
N PRO A 23 9.81 5.23 5.20
CA PRO A 23 9.02 6.39 5.60
C PRO A 23 8.00 6.84 4.54
N ILE A 24 8.32 6.69 3.27
CA ILE A 24 7.38 7.06 2.19
C ILE A 24 6.26 6.05 2.09
N ALA A 25 6.60 4.76 2.13
CA ALA A 25 5.60 3.72 2.11
C ALA A 25 4.64 3.85 3.31
N PHE A 26 5.13 4.26 4.49
CA PHE A 26 4.28 4.62 5.63
C PHE A 26 3.31 5.76 5.31
N ILE A 27 3.80 6.89 4.79
CA ILE A 27 2.98 8.06 4.46
C ILE A 27 1.94 7.71 3.39
N MET A 28 2.32 6.96 2.35
CA MET A 28 1.42 6.53 1.28
C MET A 28 0.33 5.58 1.80
N LEU A 29 0.65 4.68 2.73
CA LEU A 29 -0.34 3.78 3.34
C LEU A 29 -1.34 4.54 4.24
N LEU A 30 -0.89 5.57 4.95
CA LEU A 30 -1.80 6.45 5.70
C LEU A 30 -2.71 7.27 4.78
N LEU A 31 -2.15 7.82 3.69
CA LEU A 31 -2.93 8.52 2.67
C LEU A 31 -3.94 7.60 1.97
N LEU A 32 -3.58 6.33 1.75
CA LEU A 32 -4.49 5.30 1.26
C LEU A 32 -5.67 5.11 2.21
N ALA A 33 -5.41 4.92 3.51
CA ALA A 33 -6.45 4.77 4.53
C ALA A 33 -7.38 6.00 4.56
N ALA A 34 -6.83 7.21 4.51
CA ALA A 34 -7.60 8.45 4.45
C ALA A 34 -8.44 8.56 3.17
N SER A 35 -7.90 8.14 2.02
CA SER A 35 -8.61 8.14 0.74
C SER A 35 -9.78 7.16 0.71
N CYS A 36 -9.59 5.96 1.29
CA CYS A 36 -10.68 4.99 1.48
C CYS A 36 -11.79 5.53 2.39
N TYR A 37 -11.42 6.23 3.47
CA TYR A 37 -12.40 6.86 4.35
C TYR A 37 -13.16 7.99 3.66
N LEU A 38 -12.47 8.84 2.90
CA LEU A 38 -13.09 9.90 2.10
C LEU A 38 -14.07 9.34 1.07
N TYR A 39 -13.70 8.26 0.38
CA TYR A 39 -14.58 7.60 -0.60
C TYR A 39 -15.91 7.16 0.03
N ARG A 40 -15.90 6.71 1.29
CA ARG A 40 -17.12 6.31 2.02
C ARG A 40 -18.09 7.47 2.23
N ILE A 41 -17.58 8.68 2.43
CA ILE A 41 -18.40 9.86 2.77
C ILE A 41 -18.92 10.57 1.51
N VAL A 42 -18.28 10.37 0.36
CA VAL A 42 -18.70 11.03 -0.89
C VAL A 42 -20.08 10.53 -1.31
N PRO A 43 -21.09 11.42 -1.43
CA PRO A 43 -22.39 11.04 -1.94
C PRO A 43 -22.29 10.60 -3.40
N GLY A 44 -22.95 9.50 -3.76
CA GLY A 44 -22.91 8.90 -5.10
C GLY A 44 -23.38 9.81 -6.25
N ALA A 45 -23.94 10.99 -5.96
CA ALA A 45 -24.32 11.99 -6.94
C ALA A 45 -23.11 12.66 -7.65
N ASN A 46 -21.93 12.69 -7.02
CA ASN A 46 -20.73 13.28 -7.61
C ASN A 46 -19.76 12.21 -8.14
N TRP A 47 -20.06 11.70 -9.33
CA TRP A 47 -19.26 10.70 -10.02
C TRP A 47 -17.81 11.16 -10.28
N ILE A 48 -17.59 12.45 -10.56
CA ILE A 48 -16.25 13.02 -10.80
C ILE A 48 -15.37 12.92 -9.55
N LEU A 49 -15.91 13.29 -8.39
CA LEU A 49 -15.17 13.20 -7.11
C LEU A 49 -14.83 11.75 -6.77
N SER A 50 -15.76 10.82 -7.03
CA SER A 50 -15.53 9.39 -6.82
C SER A 50 -14.39 8.86 -7.69
N LEU A 51 -14.34 9.25 -8.97
CA LEU A 51 -13.26 8.88 -9.89
C LEU A 51 -11.91 9.44 -9.47
N VAL A 52 -11.87 10.71 -9.02
CA VAL A 52 -10.63 11.33 -8.53
C VAL A 52 -10.11 10.60 -7.30
N ILE A 53 -10.98 10.25 -6.35
CA ILE A 53 -10.59 9.51 -5.14
C ILE A 53 -10.13 8.08 -5.50
N LEU A 54 -10.80 7.40 -6.42
CA LEU A 54 -10.37 6.09 -6.93
C LEU A 54 -8.99 6.16 -7.60
N LEU A 55 -8.70 7.24 -8.31
CA LEU A 55 -7.38 7.49 -8.89
C LEU A 55 -6.32 7.60 -7.78
N PHE A 56 -6.61 8.35 -6.71
CA PHE A 56 -5.72 8.46 -5.56
C PHE A 56 -5.54 7.13 -4.82
N ILE A 57 -6.60 6.36 -4.60
CA ILE A 57 -6.51 5.01 -4.03
C ILE A 57 -5.57 4.14 -4.87
N GLY A 58 -5.76 4.09 -6.20
CA GLY A 58 -4.89 3.31 -7.09
C GLY A 58 -3.44 3.79 -7.09
N PHE A 59 -3.21 5.10 -6.97
CA PHE A 59 -1.88 5.69 -6.87
C PHE A 59 -1.18 5.32 -5.55
N PHE A 60 -1.87 5.45 -4.42
CA PHE A 60 -1.33 5.17 -3.09
C PHE A 60 -1.23 3.68 -2.76
N THR A 61 -1.96 2.80 -3.43
CA THR A 61 -1.79 1.35 -3.28
C THR A 61 -0.54 0.87 -4.01
N PHE A 62 -0.30 1.33 -5.24
CA PHE A 62 0.79 0.81 -6.07
C PHE A 62 2.18 1.32 -5.65
N GLY A 63 2.26 2.55 -5.13
CA GLY A 63 3.52 3.13 -4.63
C GLY A 63 4.23 2.28 -3.55
N PRO A 64 3.61 2.03 -2.38
CA PRO A 64 4.20 1.21 -1.33
C PRO A 64 4.40 -0.23 -1.77
N HIS A 65 3.54 -0.79 -2.64
CA HIS A 65 3.75 -2.13 -3.19
C HIS A 65 5.10 -2.25 -3.92
N VAL A 66 5.40 -1.32 -4.82
CA VAL A 66 6.67 -1.34 -5.58
C VAL A 66 7.87 -1.10 -4.66
N LEU A 67 7.75 -0.20 -3.68
CA LEU A 67 8.81 0.04 -2.70
C LEU A 67 9.08 -1.20 -1.82
N LEU A 68 8.03 -1.91 -1.41
CA LEU A 68 8.17 -3.10 -0.56
C LEU A 68 8.65 -4.33 -1.32
N VAL A 69 8.14 -4.55 -2.53
CA VAL A 69 8.38 -5.79 -3.29
C VAL A 69 9.64 -5.70 -4.15
N ALA A 70 9.84 -4.59 -4.86
CA ALA A 70 11.00 -4.45 -5.74
C ALA A 70 12.20 -3.84 -5.02
N ALA A 71 11.95 -2.81 -4.21
CA ALA A 71 13.01 -1.97 -3.71
C ALA A 71 13.63 -2.54 -2.41
N LEU A 72 12.84 -2.85 -1.37
CA LEU A 72 13.39 -3.40 -0.12
C LEU A 72 14.27 -4.66 -0.28
N PRO A 73 13.91 -5.67 -1.10
CA PRO A 73 14.75 -6.85 -1.29
C PRO A 73 16.08 -6.55 -1.98
N ALA A 74 16.10 -5.54 -2.86
CA ALA A 74 17.31 -5.09 -3.53
C ALA A 74 18.29 -4.42 -2.56
N ASP A 75 17.80 -3.73 -1.52
CA ASP A 75 18.65 -3.08 -0.52
C ASP A 75 19.07 -4.02 0.62
N LEU A 76 18.17 -4.92 1.03
CA LEU A 76 18.40 -5.82 2.17
C LEU A 76 19.10 -7.12 1.78
N GLY A 77 18.82 -7.63 0.57
CA GLY A 77 19.32 -8.91 0.08
C GLY A 77 20.65 -8.82 -0.66
N THR A 78 21.27 -9.99 -0.91
CA THR A 78 22.39 -10.08 -1.85
C THR A 78 21.84 -10.06 -3.28
N ARG A 79 22.65 -9.59 -4.26
CA ARG A 79 22.23 -9.46 -5.67
C ARG A 79 21.64 -10.75 -6.28
N LYS A 80 22.04 -11.91 -5.76
CA LYS A 80 21.53 -13.24 -6.16
C LYS A 80 20.22 -13.64 -5.45
N ALA A 81 19.99 -13.17 -4.23
CA ALA A 81 18.81 -13.53 -3.43
C ALA A 81 17.66 -12.52 -3.58
N ALA A 82 17.93 -11.29 -4.02
CA ALA A 82 16.94 -10.21 -4.12
C ALA A 82 15.71 -10.62 -4.96
N SER A 83 15.90 -11.27 -6.12
CA SER A 83 14.78 -11.72 -6.97
C SER A 83 13.92 -12.81 -6.31
N SER A 84 14.54 -13.73 -5.58
CA SER A 84 13.83 -14.78 -4.84
C SER A 84 13.02 -14.21 -3.68
N VAL A 85 13.58 -13.23 -2.96
CA VAL A 85 12.90 -12.54 -1.86
C VAL A 85 11.74 -11.69 -2.40
N THR A 86 11.95 -10.94 -3.49
CA THR A 86 10.89 -10.23 -4.20
C THR A 86 9.74 -11.15 -4.58
N GLY A 87 10.04 -12.28 -5.24
CA GLY A 87 9.01 -13.25 -5.64
C GLY A 87 8.27 -13.87 -4.45
N PHE A 88 8.97 -14.14 -3.35
CA PHE A 88 8.35 -14.65 -2.13
C PHE A 88 7.40 -13.64 -1.48
N ILE A 89 7.82 -12.38 -1.36
CA ILE A 89 6.97 -11.31 -0.82
C ILE A 89 5.74 -11.11 -1.70
N ASP A 90 5.92 -11.09 -3.03
CA ASP A 90 4.84 -10.93 -4.00
C ASP A 90 3.84 -12.09 -3.91
N ALA A 91 4.32 -13.33 -3.80
CA ALA A 91 3.47 -14.50 -3.59
C ALA A 91 2.63 -14.39 -2.31
N MET A 92 3.25 -13.99 -1.18
CA MET A 92 2.51 -13.77 0.07
C MET A 92 1.50 -12.61 -0.06
N GLY A 93 1.84 -11.56 -0.81
CA GLY A 93 0.95 -10.46 -1.13
C GLY A 93 -0.30 -10.92 -1.89
N TYR A 94 -0.13 -11.77 -2.91
CA TYR A 94 -1.26 -12.32 -3.67
C TYR A 94 -2.13 -13.27 -2.84
N VAL A 95 -1.53 -14.06 -1.94
CA VAL A 95 -2.30 -14.87 -0.98
C VAL A 95 -3.19 -13.96 -0.12
N GLY A 96 -2.63 -12.85 0.39
CA GLY A 96 -3.38 -11.85 1.13
C GLY A 96 -4.48 -11.18 0.31
N ALA A 97 -4.22 -10.89 -0.97
CA ALA A 97 -5.21 -10.32 -1.89
C ALA A 97 -6.38 -11.30 -2.15
N ALA A 98 -6.10 -12.60 -2.31
CA ALA A 98 -7.12 -13.63 -2.47
C ALA A 98 -7.99 -13.74 -1.20
N LEU A 99 -7.37 -13.77 -0.01
CA LEU A 99 -8.08 -13.77 1.27
C LEU A 99 -8.94 -12.50 1.44
N THR A 100 -8.41 -11.36 1.03
CA THR A 100 -9.14 -10.08 1.04
C THR A 100 -10.35 -10.14 0.11
N GLY A 101 -10.24 -10.74 -1.08
CA GLY A 101 -11.36 -10.89 -2.00
C GLY A 101 -12.51 -11.71 -1.40
N VAL A 102 -12.20 -12.88 -0.84
CA VAL A 102 -13.19 -13.74 -0.17
C VAL A 102 -13.77 -13.07 1.08
N GLY A 103 -12.90 -12.51 1.93
CA GLY A 103 -13.31 -11.83 3.16
C GLY A 103 -14.17 -10.59 2.91
N THR A 104 -13.83 -9.80 1.89
CA THR A 104 -14.62 -8.64 1.45
C THR A 104 -15.99 -9.09 0.98
N GLY A 105 -16.09 -10.13 0.15
CA GLY A 105 -17.37 -10.67 -0.30
C GLY A 105 -18.28 -11.08 0.87
N TYR A 106 -17.73 -11.86 1.80
CA TYR A 106 -18.45 -12.27 3.01
C TYR A 106 -18.90 -11.08 3.87
N LEU A 107 -18.06 -10.05 4.02
CA LEU A 107 -18.39 -8.85 4.78
C LEU A 107 -19.51 -8.03 4.12
N ILE A 108 -19.49 -7.89 2.80
CA ILE A 108 -20.55 -7.17 2.07
C ILE A 108 -21.88 -7.90 2.22
N ASP A 109 -21.89 -9.23 2.05
CA ASP A 109 -23.12 -10.03 2.10
C ASP A 109 -23.77 -10.05 3.49
N ASN A 110 -23.00 -9.98 4.57
CA ASN A 110 -23.50 -10.13 5.94
C ASN A 110 -23.52 -8.82 6.76
N PHE A 111 -22.63 -7.87 6.49
CA PHE A 111 -22.37 -6.69 7.34
C PHE A 111 -22.39 -5.35 6.59
N SER A 112 -22.76 -5.32 5.30
CA SER A 112 -22.81 -4.15 4.42
C SER A 112 -21.45 -3.64 3.91
N TRP A 113 -21.51 -2.76 2.91
CA TRP A 113 -20.34 -2.12 2.28
C TRP A 113 -19.45 -1.34 3.27
N ASP A 114 -20.04 -0.75 4.31
CA ASP A 114 -19.28 -0.03 5.32
C ASP A 114 -18.27 -0.94 6.04
N ALA A 115 -18.64 -2.18 6.35
CA ALA A 115 -17.75 -3.14 6.99
C ALA A 115 -16.55 -3.48 6.09
N ALA A 116 -16.75 -3.58 4.77
CA ALA A 116 -15.68 -3.80 3.81
C ALA A 116 -14.69 -2.62 3.75
N PHE A 117 -15.19 -1.37 3.77
CA PHE A 117 -14.32 -0.19 3.82
C PHE A 117 -13.50 -0.14 5.12
N TYR A 118 -14.12 -0.43 6.27
CA TYR A 118 -13.39 -0.50 7.54
C TYR A 118 -12.32 -1.59 7.54
N PHE A 119 -12.60 -2.75 6.93
CA PHE A 119 -11.61 -3.82 6.78
C PHE A 119 -10.38 -3.37 5.97
N TRP A 120 -10.58 -2.69 4.83
CA TRP A 120 -9.46 -2.17 4.04
C TRP A 120 -8.68 -1.06 4.73
N ILE A 121 -9.36 -0.15 5.42
CA ILE A 121 -8.74 0.91 6.22
C ILE A 121 -7.88 0.29 7.34
N PHE A 122 -8.43 -0.70 8.04
CA PHE A 122 -7.70 -1.42 9.09
C PHE A 122 -6.46 -2.11 8.52
N GLY A 123 -6.59 -2.80 7.37
CA GLY A 123 -5.46 -3.42 6.69
C GLY A 123 -4.37 -2.43 6.30
N ALA A 124 -4.74 -1.27 5.75
CA ALA A 124 -3.79 -0.22 5.38
C ALA A 124 -3.05 0.37 6.59
N VAL A 125 -3.76 0.63 7.70
CA VAL A 125 -3.16 1.12 8.95
C VAL A 125 -2.26 0.05 9.59
N PHE A 126 -2.69 -1.21 9.59
CA PHE A 126 -1.90 -2.32 10.10
C PHE A 126 -0.60 -2.49 9.28
N ALA A 127 -0.68 -2.43 7.96
CA ALA A 127 0.50 -2.44 7.09
C ALA A 127 1.42 -1.24 7.36
N ALA A 128 0.86 -0.04 7.60
CA ALA A 128 1.63 1.12 7.98
C ALA A 128 2.38 0.90 9.32
N ILE A 129 1.72 0.30 10.32
CA ILE A 129 2.39 -0.04 11.58
C ILE A 129 3.52 -1.07 11.37
N MET A 130 3.28 -2.09 10.53
CA MET A 130 4.30 -3.09 10.19
C MET A 130 5.54 -2.46 9.53
N ILE A 131 5.35 -1.44 8.70
CA ILE A 131 6.46 -0.76 8.03
C ILE A 131 7.35 0.05 8.99
N LEU A 132 6.83 0.46 10.15
CA LEU A 132 7.64 1.11 11.18
C LEU A 132 8.71 0.16 11.73
N PHE A 133 8.44 -1.15 11.79
CA PHE A 133 9.45 -2.13 12.18
C PHE A 133 10.55 -2.25 11.13
N VAL A 134 10.19 -2.21 9.84
CA VAL A 134 11.17 -2.19 8.74
C VAL A 134 12.02 -0.93 8.80
N TRP A 135 11.40 0.23 9.06
CA TRP A 135 12.12 1.49 9.22
C TRP A 135 13.16 1.44 10.36
N LYS A 136 12.83 0.82 11.50
CA LYS A 136 13.81 0.63 12.58
C LYS A 136 15.04 -0.17 12.15
N VAL A 137 14.86 -1.15 11.27
CA VAL A 137 15.98 -1.94 10.71
C VAL A 137 16.81 -1.09 9.75
N GLU A 138 16.17 -0.31 8.89
CA GLU A 138 16.84 0.59 7.94
C GLU A 138 17.69 1.66 8.67
N LEU A 139 17.20 2.19 9.80
CA LEU A 139 17.93 3.15 10.64
C LEU A 139 19.16 2.57 11.34
N LYS A 140 19.17 1.27 11.66
CA LYS A 140 20.32 0.60 12.30
C LYS A 140 21.49 0.34 11.35
N ARG A 141 21.26 0.45 10.04
CA ARG A 141 22.26 0.14 9.00
C ARG A 141 23.09 1.37 8.57
N THR A 142 22.64 2.57 8.92
CA THR A 142 23.38 3.85 8.81
C THR A 142 24.10 4.17 10.10
#